data_AF-A0AA37SVX0-F1
#
_entry.id   AF-A0AA37SVX0-F1
#
_cell.length_a   1.000
_cell.length_b   1.000
_cell.length_c   1.000
_cell.angle_alpha   90.00
_cell.angle_beta   90.00
_cell.angle_gamma   90.00
#
_symmetry.space_group_name_H-M   'P 1'
#
loop_
_entity.id
_entity.type
_entity.pdbx_description
1 polymer ?
#
loop_
_entity_poly.entity_id
_entity_poly.type
_entity_poly.pdbx_seq_one_letter_code
_entity_poly.pdbx_strand_id
1 'polypeptide(L)'
;MFDISWIEFAFVAILAVVIIGPKDLPVVFKWISNTVSQFRKLSNTMKGHMHKLQQEVDLSDGKVTANDDWQSLLPKEISSLPDDFIPGSKPAEYHQQRHSQKQDAKRAFKQTQVTEGAREDAGKR
;
A
#
# COMPACT_ATOMS: atom_id res chain seq x y z
N MET A 1 -2.37 15.22 1.95
CA MET A 1 -2.08 16.25 2.96
C MET A 1 -0.66 16.08 3.51
N PHE A 2 0.32 15.96 2.61
CA PHE A 2 1.75 16.00 2.93
C PHE A 2 2.44 16.71 1.77
N ASP A 3 2.26 18.04 1.72
CA ASP A 3 2.86 18.89 0.70
C ASP A 3 4.29 19.25 1.10
N ILE A 4 5.10 18.25 1.47
CA ILE A 4 6.49 18.49 1.90
C ILE A 4 7.30 18.88 0.68
N SER A 5 7.51 20.17 0.53
CA SER A 5 8.23 20.74 -0.59
C SER A 5 9.74 20.64 -0.37
N TRP A 6 10.49 20.62 -1.47
CA TRP A 6 11.96 20.62 -1.45
C TRP A 6 12.52 21.81 -0.64
N ILE A 7 11.79 22.94 -0.65
CA ILE A 7 12.18 24.14 0.09
C ILE A 7 12.01 23.98 1.61
N GLU A 8 10.99 23.24 2.07
CA GLU A 8 10.77 22.98 3.49
C GLU A 8 11.87 22.08 4.06
N PHE A 9 12.29 21.06 3.29
CA PHE A 9 13.46 20.26 3.63
C PHE A 9 14.73 21.11 3.73
N ALA A 10 14.94 22.04 2.80
CA ALA A 10 16.09 22.96 2.84
C ALA A 10 16.07 23.85 4.09
N PHE A 11 14.89 24.37 4.47
CA PHE A 11 14.73 25.17 5.69
C PHE A 11 15.06 24.37 6.96
N VAL A 12 14.54 23.14 7.06
CA VAL A 12 14.84 22.25 8.19
C VAL A 12 16.32 21.86 8.22
N ALA A 13 16.94 21.62 7.07
CA ALA A 13 18.37 21.33 6.98
C ALA A 13 19.21 22.49 7.51
N ILE A 14 18.89 23.73 7.16
CA ILE A 14 19.57 24.93 7.69
C ILE A 14 19.38 25.01 9.20
N LEU A 15 18.16 24.82 9.70
CA LEU A 15 17.88 24.83 11.14
C LEU A 15 18.71 23.76 11.88
N ALA A 16 18.80 22.56 11.32
CA ALA A 16 19.62 21.49 11.86
C ALA A 16 21.11 21.87 11.91
N VAL A 17 21.65 22.52 10.87
CA VAL A 17 23.03 23.05 10.88
C VAL A 17 23.24 24.05 12.02
N VAL A 18 22.26 24.93 12.28
CA VAL A 18 22.37 25.96 13.32
C VAL A 18 22.31 25.34 14.72
N ILE A 19 21.39 24.39 14.95
CA ILE A 19 21.17 23.77 16.26
C ILE A 19 22.29 22.79 16.61
N ILE A 20 22.63 21.89 15.68
CA ILE A 20 23.64 20.84 15.89
C ILE A 20 25.05 21.42 15.69
N GLY A 21 25.17 22.45 14.86
CA GLY A 21 26.45 23.00 14.44
C GLY A 21 26.99 22.32 13.18
N PRO A 22 27.66 23.07 12.28
CA PRO A 22 28.16 22.55 11.01
C PRO A 22 29.26 21.50 11.17
N LYS A 23 29.95 21.46 12.32
CA LYS A 23 31.03 20.50 12.61
C LYS A 23 30.51 19.14 13.08
N ASP A 24 29.29 19.09 13.62
CA ASP A 24 28.71 17.88 14.19
C ASP A 24 27.77 17.17 13.19
N LEU A 25 27.25 17.89 12.18
CA LEU A 25 26.53 17.29 11.06
C LEU A 25 27.30 16.18 10.31
N PRO A 26 28.60 16.33 9.99
CA PRO A 26 29.41 15.27 9.39
C PRO A 26 29.48 14.02 10.26
N VAL A 27 29.48 14.18 11.58
CA VAL A 27 29.46 13.06 12.53
C VAL A 27 28.11 12.35 12.45
N VAL A 28 27.00 13.09 12.54
CA VAL A 28 25.62 12.54 12.41
C VAL A 28 25.43 11.82 11.08
N PHE A 29 25.92 12.39 9.97
CA PHE A 29 25.85 11.75 8.67
C PHE A 29 26.64 10.44 8.63
N LYS A 30 27.80 10.36 9.28
CA LYS A 30 28.55 9.10 9.42
C LYS A 30 27.73 8.03 10.16
N TRP A 31 27.06 8.40 11.25
CA TRP A 31 26.18 7.47 11.99
C TRP A 31 25.06 6.93 11.10
N ILE A 32 24.36 7.81 10.38
CA ILE A 32 23.29 7.43 9.45
C ILE A 32 23.85 6.55 8.31
N SER A 33 24.98 6.96 7.72
CA SER A 33 25.60 6.22 6.62
C SER A 33 26.06 4.83 7.03
N ASN A 34 26.54 4.66 8.26
CA ASN A 34 26.94 3.37 8.79
C ASN A 34 25.71 2.46 8.90
N THR A 35 24.61 2.96 9.47
CA THR A 35 23.32 2.23 9.56
C THR A 35 22.80 1.83 8.18
N VAL A 36 22.80 2.76 7.21
CA VAL A 36 22.40 2.47 5.82
C VAL A 36 23.32 1.45 5.17
N SER A 37 24.63 1.51 5.43
CA SER A 37 25.59 0.53 4.90
C SER A 37 25.34 -0.87 5.45
N GLN A 38 24.97 -0.99 6.74
CA GLN A 38 24.62 -2.27 7.35
C GLN A 38 23.32 -2.81 6.76
N PHE A 39 22.33 -1.94 6.53
CA PHE A 39 21.11 -2.33 5.83
C PHE A 39 21.40 -2.82 4.40
N ARG A 40 22.25 -2.11 3.66
CA ARG A 40 22.68 -2.54 2.31
C ARG A 40 23.42 -3.88 2.33
N LYS A 41 24.30 -4.10 3.30
CA LYS A 41 24.99 -5.38 3.50
C LYS A 41 24.01 -6.50 3.81
N LEU A 42 23.05 -6.24 4.70
CA LEU A 42 21.98 -7.17 5.02
C LEU A 42 21.17 -7.52 3.77
N SER A 43 20.76 -6.54 2.97
CA SER A 43 20.07 -6.80 1.70
C SER A 43 20.90 -7.63 0.72
N ASN A 44 22.22 -7.40 0.63
CA ASN A 44 23.11 -8.20 -0.21
C ASN A 44 23.22 -9.65 0.28
N THR A 45 23.30 -9.86 1.60
CA THR A 45 23.31 -11.20 2.21
C THR A 45 21.96 -11.89 2.00
N MET A 46 20.84 -11.19 2.18
CA MET A 46 19.49 -11.71 1.92
C MET A 46 19.30 -12.11 0.46
N LYS A 47 19.82 -11.32 -0.49
CA LYS A 47 19.85 -11.72 -1.91
C LYS A 47 20.64 -13.00 -2.14
N GLY A 48 21.77 -13.18 -1.46
CA GLY A 48 22.56 -14.42 -1.52
C GLY A 48 21.83 -15.63 -0.96
N HIS A 49 21.11 -15.49 0.17
CA HIS A 49 20.27 -16.54 0.73
C HIS A 49 19.04 -16.82 -0.15
N MET A 50 18.38 -15.78 -0.65
CA MET A 50 17.25 -15.90 -1.56
C MET A 50 17.66 -16.56 -2.87
N HIS A 51 18.87 -16.32 -3.38
CA HIS A 51 19.38 -16.99 -4.57
C HIS A 51 19.56 -18.49 -4.37
N LYS A 52 20.02 -18.93 -3.18
CA LYS A 52 20.10 -20.34 -2.81
C LYS A 52 18.71 -20.96 -2.64
N LEU A 53 17.82 -20.26 -1.94
CA LEU A 53 16.42 -20.67 -1.79
C LEU A 53 15.71 -20.71 -3.14
N GLN A 54 15.98 -19.78 -4.06
CA GLN A 54 15.43 -19.77 -5.42
C GLN A 54 16.00 -20.93 -6.25
N GLN A 55 17.29 -21.23 -6.14
CA GLN A 55 17.90 -22.40 -6.78
C GLN A 55 17.33 -23.72 -6.22
N GLU A 56 16.95 -23.76 -4.95
CA GLU A 56 16.27 -24.89 -4.31
C GLU A 56 14.76 -24.95 -4.61
N VAL A 57 14.12 -23.79 -4.83
CA VAL A 57 12.67 -23.62 -5.10
C VAL A 57 12.35 -23.58 -6.61
N ASP A 58 13.34 -23.63 -7.51
CA ASP A 58 13.11 -23.88 -8.94
C ASP A 58 12.64 -25.34 -9.23
N LEU A 59 12.46 -26.15 -8.18
CA LEU A 59 11.68 -27.39 -8.24
C LEU A 59 10.23 -27.23 -7.76
N SER A 60 9.79 -26.01 -7.41
CA SER A 60 8.41 -25.69 -7.00
C SER A 60 8.05 -24.21 -7.24
N ASP A 61 8.03 -23.81 -8.51
CA ASP A 61 7.27 -22.68 -9.08
C ASP A 61 7.29 -21.33 -8.31
N GLY A 62 8.28 -20.47 -8.60
CA GLY A 62 8.44 -19.17 -7.92
C GLY A 62 8.95 -18.04 -8.83
N LYS A 63 8.13 -17.58 -9.78
CA LYS A 63 8.41 -16.40 -10.60
C LYS A 63 8.15 -15.11 -9.81
N VAL A 64 9.18 -14.57 -9.16
CA VAL A 64 9.15 -13.22 -8.59
C VAL A 64 9.19 -12.21 -9.75
N THR A 65 8.04 -11.68 -10.14
CA THR A 65 7.96 -10.58 -11.11
C THR A 65 7.83 -9.25 -10.37
N ALA A 66 8.73 -8.33 -10.69
CA ALA A 66 8.88 -7.02 -10.05
C ALA A 66 7.87 -5.97 -10.57
N ASN A 67 6.59 -6.34 -10.71
CA ASN A 67 5.52 -5.41 -11.06
C ASN A 67 4.46 -5.41 -9.96
N ASP A 68 4.51 -4.38 -9.11
CA ASP A 68 3.47 -3.70 -8.30
C ASP A 68 2.35 -4.46 -7.56
N ASP A 69 2.25 -5.78 -7.66
CA ASP A 69 1.22 -6.57 -6.98
C ASP A 69 1.76 -7.12 -5.66
N TRP A 70 1.92 -6.22 -4.68
CA TRP A 70 2.30 -6.56 -3.30
C TRP A 70 1.36 -7.60 -2.67
N GLN A 71 0.12 -7.72 -3.17
CA GLN A 71 -0.85 -8.75 -2.80
C GLN A 71 -0.39 -10.18 -3.17
N SER A 72 0.41 -10.35 -4.22
CA SER A 72 0.92 -11.66 -4.65
C SER A 72 2.04 -12.21 -3.78
N LEU A 73 2.65 -11.35 -2.95
CA LEU A 73 3.71 -11.71 -2.00
C LEU A 73 3.16 -12.18 -0.65
N LEU A 74 1.85 -12.07 -0.45
CA LEU A 74 1.19 -12.49 0.78
C LEU A 74 0.87 -13.99 0.74
N PRO A 75 0.91 -14.68 1.89
CA PRO A 75 0.38 -16.04 2.02
C PRO A 75 -1.05 -16.13 1.46
N LYS A 76 -1.42 -17.27 0.88
CA LYS A 76 -2.73 -17.46 0.21
C LYS A 76 -3.90 -17.16 1.16
N GLU A 77 -3.70 -17.38 2.45
CA GLU A 77 -4.62 -17.11 3.54
C GLU A 77 -4.89 -15.61 3.75
N ILE A 78 -3.93 -14.74 3.42
CA ILE A 78 -4.07 -13.29 3.54
C ILE A 78 -4.55 -12.69 2.21
N SER A 79 -4.12 -13.25 1.08
CA SER A 79 -4.58 -12.82 -0.26
C SER A 79 -6.07 -13.06 -0.53
N SER A 80 -6.69 -13.99 0.21
CA SER A 80 -8.12 -14.32 0.09
C SER A 80 -9.01 -13.49 1.02
N LEU A 81 -8.41 -12.63 1.84
CA LEU A 81 -9.15 -11.74 2.72
C LEU A 81 -9.64 -10.52 1.92
N PRO A 82 -10.87 -10.04 2.17
CA PRO A 82 -11.37 -8.80 1.58
C PRO A 82 -10.48 -7.61 1.94
N ASP A 83 -10.31 -6.66 1.01
CA ASP A 83 -9.44 -5.48 1.19
C ASP A 83 -9.80 -4.61 2.42
N ASP A 84 -11.06 -4.65 2.87
CA ASP A 84 -11.57 -3.89 4.02
C ASP A 84 -11.52 -4.67 5.36
N PHE A 85 -10.81 -5.81 5.41
CA PHE A 85 -10.76 -6.65 6.60
C PHE A 85 -9.90 -6.04 7.72
N ILE A 86 -10.53 -5.71 8.85
CA ILE A 86 -9.86 -5.25 10.06
C ILE A 86 -9.87 -6.42 11.08
N PRO A 87 -8.70 -6.93 11.53
CA PRO A 87 -8.65 -8.05 12.46
C PRO A 87 -9.37 -7.71 13.77
N GLY A 88 -10.22 -8.62 14.26
CA GLY A 88 -11.06 -8.41 15.45
C GLY A 88 -12.40 -7.71 15.20
N SER A 89 -12.71 -7.36 13.95
CA SER A 89 -14.04 -6.92 13.54
C SER A 89 -14.92 -8.11 13.12
N LYS A 90 -16.08 -7.84 12.49
CA LYS A 90 -17.07 -8.87 12.13
C LYS A 90 -16.45 -9.92 11.17
N PRO A 91 -16.96 -11.18 11.16
CA PRO A 91 -16.43 -12.23 10.31
C PRO A 91 -16.41 -11.83 8.82
N ALA A 92 -15.48 -12.39 8.04
CA ALA A 92 -15.33 -12.11 6.60
C ALA A 92 -16.65 -12.28 5.80
N GLU A 93 -17.49 -13.22 6.23
CA GLU A 93 -18.81 -13.49 5.66
C GLU A 93 -19.78 -12.29 5.78
N TYR A 94 -19.70 -11.54 6.88
CA TYR A 94 -20.54 -10.36 7.11
C TYR A 94 -20.24 -9.22 6.13
N HIS A 95 -18.99 -9.12 5.67
CA HIS A 95 -18.59 -8.13 4.68
C HIS A 95 -19.15 -8.49 3.30
N GLN A 96 -19.11 -9.76 2.91
CA GLN A 96 -19.68 -10.24 1.64
C GLN A 96 -21.18 -9.96 1.53
N GLN A 97 -21.95 -10.18 2.60
CA GLN A 97 -23.39 -9.90 2.63
C GLN A 97 -23.74 -8.42 2.49
N ARG A 98 -22.85 -7.51 2.90
CA ARG A 98 -23.06 -6.07 2.72
C ARG A 98 -22.88 -5.65 1.27
N HIS A 99 -21.99 -6.32 0.53
CA HIS A 99 -21.76 -6.01 -0.88
C HIS A 99 -22.95 -6.41 -1.74
N SER A 100 -23.57 -7.56 -1.51
CA SER A 100 -24.81 -7.94 -2.21
C SER A 100 -25.93 -6.93 -1.93
N GLN A 101 -26.18 -6.62 -0.65
CA GLN A 101 -27.18 -5.63 -0.26
C GLN A 101 -26.94 -4.25 -0.87
N LYS A 102 -25.68 -3.77 -0.90
CA LYS A 102 -25.33 -2.50 -1.55
C LYS A 102 -25.52 -2.55 -3.07
N GLN A 103 -25.25 -3.68 -3.71
CA GLN A 103 -25.43 -3.83 -5.16
C GLN A 103 -26.91 -3.87 -5.54
N ASP A 104 -27.71 -4.62 -4.78
CA ASP A 104 -29.15 -4.72 -4.99
C ASP A 104 -29.83 -3.37 -4.70
N ALA A 105 -29.42 -2.67 -3.65
CA ALA A 105 -29.87 -1.30 -3.38
C ALA A 105 -29.49 -0.31 -4.50
N LYS A 106 -28.27 -0.41 -5.06
CA LYS A 106 -27.84 0.42 -6.20
C LYS A 106 -28.61 0.10 -7.48
N ARG A 107 -28.93 -1.17 -7.73
CA ARG A 107 -29.72 -1.61 -8.89
C ARG A 107 -31.17 -1.14 -8.77
N ALA A 108 -31.78 -1.34 -7.61
CA ALA A 108 -33.12 -0.84 -7.31
C ALA A 108 -33.18 0.69 -7.45
N PHE A 109 -32.22 1.41 -6.87
CA PHE A 109 -32.14 2.87 -6.97
C PHE A 109 -31.94 3.36 -8.41
N LYS A 110 -31.09 2.69 -9.20
CA LYS A 110 -30.91 2.99 -10.62
C LYS A 110 -32.21 2.75 -11.40
N GLN A 111 -32.94 1.67 -11.09
CA GLN A 111 -34.21 1.36 -11.74
C GLN A 111 -35.32 2.36 -11.38
N THR A 112 -35.39 2.79 -10.11
CA THR A 112 -36.30 3.85 -9.66
C THR A 112 -36.00 5.17 -10.38
N GLN A 113 -34.74 5.59 -10.46
CA GLN A 113 -34.36 6.80 -11.21
C GLN A 113 -34.68 6.72 -12.70
N VAL A 114 -34.46 5.56 -13.34
CA VAL A 114 -34.81 5.36 -14.77
C VAL A 114 -36.32 5.42 -14.97
N THR A 115 -37.11 4.92 -14.02
CA THR A 115 -38.58 4.93 -14.10
C THR A 115 -39.18 6.30 -13.76
N GLU A 116 -38.57 7.06 -12.84
CA GLU A 116 -38.95 8.45 -12.54
C GLU A 116 -38.60 9.39 -13.70
N GLY A 117 -37.40 9.27 -14.28
CA GLY A 117 -37.01 10.06 -15.46
C GLY A 117 -37.94 9.84 -16.66
N ALA A 118 -38.36 8.59 -16.90
CA ALA A 118 -39.32 8.26 -17.97
C ALA A 118 -40.74 8.78 -17.71
N ARG A 119 -41.10 9.09 -16.44
CA ARG A 119 -42.40 9.69 -16.08
C ARG A 119 -42.39 11.21 -16.23
N GLU A 120 -41.26 11.89 -15.99
CA GLU A 120 -41.14 13.34 -16.27
C GLU A 120 -41.26 13.66 -17.76
N ASP A 121 -40.78 12.77 -18.64
CA ASP A 121 -40.82 12.96 -20.10
C ASP A 121 -42.23 12.79 -20.70
N ALA A 122 -43.13 12.07 -20.02
CA ALA A 122 -44.51 11.81 -20.46
C ALA A 122 -45.53 12.89 -20.04
N GLY A 123 -45.19 13.71 -19.03
CA GLY A 123 -46.06 14.77 -18.51
C GLY A 123 -45.96 16.12 -19.23
N LYS A 124 -45.10 16.23 -20.26
CA LYS A 124 -44.80 17.48 -20.97
C LYS A 124 -45.39 17.56 -22.40
N ARG A 125 -46.38 16.72 -22.71
CA ARG A 125 -47.17 16.79 -23.95
C ARG A 125 -48.60 17.23 -23.67
#